data_AF-A0A2U9NZ58-F1
#
_entry.id   AF-A0A2U9NZ58-F1
#
_cell.length_a   1.000
_cell.length_b   1.000
_cell.length_c   1.000
_cell.angle_alpha   90.00
_cell.angle_beta   90.00
_cell.angle_gamma   90.00
#
_symmetry.space_group_name_H-M   'P 1'
#
loop_
_entity.id
_entity.type
_entity.pdbx_description
1 polymer ?
#
loop_
_entity_poly.entity_id
_entity_poly.type
_entity_poly.pdbx_seq_one_letter_code
_entity_poly.pdbx_strand_id
1 'polypeptide(L)' 'MSLRTLSAKTGIHRGHLSRAERGLAGLGDDNIRKVAEALGVTPADITHEEKS' A
#
# COMPACT_ATOMS: atom_id res chain seq x y z
N MET A 1 6.39 -1.90 -9.76
CA MET A 1 5.71 -0.63 -10.11
C MET A 1 6.37 0.51 -9.34
N SER A 2 6.45 1.74 -9.86
CA SER A 2 7.00 2.87 -9.08
C SER A 2 5.98 3.45 -8.09
N LEU A 3 6.43 4.06 -6.99
CA LEU A 3 5.56 4.78 -6.04
C LEU A 3 4.76 5.93 -6.69
N ARG A 4 5.33 6.57 -7.72
CA ARG A 4 4.62 7.60 -8.49
C ARG A 4 3.44 7.00 -9.24
N THR A 5 3.63 5.84 -9.86
CA THR A 5 2.57 5.12 -10.58
C THR A 5 1.51 4.61 -9.61
N LEU A 6 1.91 4.06 -8.46
CA LEU A 6 0.98 3.58 -7.43
C LEU A 6 0.15 4.72 -6.85
N SER A 7 0.76 5.87 -6.59
CA SER A 7 0.07 7.09 -6.16
C SER A 7 -0.98 7.54 -7.19
N ALA A 8 -0.62 7.56 -8.48
CA ALA A 8 -1.56 7.92 -9.55
C ALA A 8 -2.74 6.93 -9.67
N LYS A 9 -2.51 5.63 -9.45
CA LYS A 9 -3.57 4.62 -9.48
C LYS A 9 -4.49 4.63 -8.27
N THR A 10 -3.95 4.91 -7.08
CA THR A 10 -4.68 4.76 -5.81
C THR A 10 -5.21 6.07 -5.25
N GLY A 11 -4.70 7.21 -5.73
CA GLY A 11 -4.95 8.54 -5.15
C GLY A 11 -4.22 8.76 -3.81
N ILE A 12 -3.45 7.79 -3.32
CA ILE A 12 -2.72 7.93 -2.06
C ILE A 12 -1.47 8.76 -2.30
N HIS A 13 -1.18 9.69 -1.38
CA HIS A 13 -0.01 10.55 -1.49
C HIS A 13 1.29 9.71 -1.52
N ARG A 14 2.18 9.98 -2.48
CA ARG A 14 3.45 9.27 -2.65
C ARG A 14 4.27 9.18 -1.35
N GLY A 15 4.30 10.25 -0.55
CA GLY A 15 5.01 10.26 0.73
C GLY A 15 4.39 9.35 1.80
N HIS A 16 3.07 9.13 1.76
CA HIS A 16 2.42 8.16 2.64
C HIS A 16 2.75 6.73 2.20
N LEU A 17 2.63 6.42 0.91
CA LEU A 17 3.03 5.12 0.37
C LEU A 17 4.50 4.78 0.69
N SER A 18 5.41 5.76 0.56
CA SER A 18 6.83 5.56 0.89
C SER A 18 7.07 5.25 2.37
N ARG A 19 6.30 5.84 3.28
CA ARG A 19 6.39 5.51 4.71
C ARG A 19 5.81 4.13 4.98
N ALA A 20 4.71 3.76 4.32
CA ALA A 20 4.10 2.45 4.45
C ALA A 20 5.02 1.32 3.97
N GLU A 21 5.67 1.46 2.81
CA GLU A 21 6.67 0.49 2.32
C GLU A 21 7.84 0.29 3.29
N ARG A 22 8.14 1.29 4.11
CA ARG A 22 9.23 1.25 5.11
C ARG A 22 8.77 0.81 6.50
N GLY A 23 7.51 0.42 6.65
CA GLY A 23 6.91 0.09 7.96
C GLY A 23 6.74 1.29 8.90
N LEU A 24 6.92 2.52 8.42
CA LEU A 24 6.84 3.75 9.22
C LEU A 24 5.42 4.32 9.35
N ALA A 25 4.47 3.77 8.60
CA ALA A 25 3.06 4.15 8.65
C ALA A 25 2.17 2.98 8.23
N GLY A 26 1.04 2.82 8.90
CA GLY A 26 -0.01 1.91 8.44
C GLY A 26 -0.81 2.48 7.26
N LEU A 27 -1.52 1.59 6.58
CA LEU A 27 -2.63 1.93 5.68
C LEU A 27 -3.93 1.46 6.33
N GLY A 28 -4.98 2.28 6.26
CA GLY A 28 -6.31 1.82 6.64
C GLY A 28 -6.90 0.89 5.58
N ASP A 29 -7.92 0.11 5.94
CA ASP A 29 -8.52 -0.94 5.12
C ASP A 29 -8.86 -0.50 3.68
N ASP A 30 -9.44 0.69 3.51
CA ASP A 30 -9.79 1.20 2.17
C ASP A 30 -8.56 1.45 1.30
N ASN A 31 -7.47 1.94 1.90
CA ASN A 31 -6.21 2.15 1.21
C ASN A 31 -5.52 0.81 0.91
N ILE A 32 -5.63 -0.17 1.81
CA ILE A 32 -5.14 -1.53 1.57
C ILE A 32 -5.86 -2.13 0.35
N ARG A 33 -7.20 -2.04 0.29
CA ARG A 33 -7.98 -2.53 -0.86
C ARG A 33 -7.55 -1.87 -2.17
N LYS A 34 -7.41 -0.53 -2.19
CA LYS A 34 -6.95 0.22 -3.37
C LYS A 34 -5.55 -0.19 -3.81
N VAL A 35 -4.63 -0.38 -2.87
CA VAL A 35 -3.26 -0.81 -3.18
C VAL A 35 -3.25 -2.23 -3.73
N ALA A 36 -3.99 -3.14 -3.10
CA ALA A 36 -4.12 -4.53 -3.57
C ALA A 36 -4.68 -4.59 -5.00
N GLU A 37 -5.77 -3.88 -5.28
CA GLU A 37 -6.35 -3.76 -6.61
C GLU A 37 -5.35 -3.18 -7.62
N ALA A 38 -4.65 -2.09 -7.27
CA ALA A 38 -3.68 -1.45 -8.16
C ALA A 38 -2.48 -2.36 -8.50
N LEU A 39 -2.13 -3.27 -7.60
CA LEU A 39 -1.07 -4.27 -7.74
C LEU A 39 -1.56 -5.59 -8.36
N GLY A 40 -2.87 -5.80 -8.47
CA GLY A 40 -3.46 -7.04 -8.98
C GLY A 40 -3.33 -8.23 -8.02
N VAL A 41 -3.32 -7.96 -6.72
CA VAL A 41 -3.19 -8.95 -5.64
C VAL A 41 -4.35 -8.83 -4.67
N THR A 42 -4.46 -9.76 -3.71
CA THR A 42 -5.43 -9.67 -2.63
C THR A 42 -4.90 -8.83 -1.47
N PRO A 43 -5.78 -8.24 -0.63
CA PRO A 43 -5.33 -7.55 0.59
C PRO A 43 -4.42 -8.40 1.48
N ALA A 44 -4.70 -9.70 1.61
CA ALA A 44 -3.91 -10.63 2.41
C ALA A 44 -2.46 -10.77 1.90
N ASP A 45 -2.22 -10.63 0.59
CA ASP A 45 -0.87 -10.70 0.02
C ASP A 45 0.02 -9.53 0.47
N ILE A 46 -0.59 -8.40 0.85
CA ILE A 46 0.12 -7.16 1.25
C ILE A 46 -0.06 -6.80 2.73
N THR A 47 -0.85 -7.57 3.47
CA THR A 47 -1.01 -7.46 4.91
C THR A 47 -0.53 -8.74 5.56
N HIS A 48 0.77 -8.82 5.84
CA HIS A 48 1.33 -9.85 6.70
C HIS A 48 1.62 -9.21 8.06
N GLU A 49 1.11 -9.81 9.12
CA GLU A 49 1.63 -9.52 10.46
C GLU A 49 3.09 -9.98 10.48
N GLU A 50 4.02 -9.03 10.59
CA GLU A 50 5.39 -9.39 10.93
C GLU A 50 5.34 -10.03 12.32
N LYS A 51 5.52 -11.35 12.37
CA LYS A 51 5.75 -12.06 13.63
C LYS A 51 7.06 -11.52 14.20
N SER A 52 6.94 -10.61 15.16
CA SER A 52 8.02 -10.20 16.05
C SER A 52 8.40 -11.35 16.98
#